data_AF-F4B485-F1
#
_entry.id   AF-F4B485-F1
#
_cell.length_a   1.000
_cell.length_b   1.000
_cell.length_c   1.000
_cell.angle_alpha   90.00
_cell.angle_beta   90.00
_cell.angle_gamma   90.00
#
_symmetry.space_group_name_H-M   'P 1'
#
loop_
_entity.id
_entity.type
_entity.pdbx_description
1 polymer ?
#
loop_
_entity_poly.entity_id
_entity_poly.type
_entity_poly.pdbx_seq_one_letter_code
_entity_poly.pdbx_strand_id
1 'polypeptide(L)'
;MPFFGIFKRNKEKEHYAYDELGEWIIISGNSKLGFLYSIISKTVSKLAKYYDLYILQFLEDSEIRNFYTIKAMVSTRSPIKDSLLSSKLSQSLSKHGTLGQIDVVKLRYCGMNYLFFKFNILLKKSKNVKEDVKVLLPPLGVSASGIPYSTKDLFKSIFEYNSNAVCQSILEFKDDNTARILANCSDYVDLEGIKYSLSYFSKDFKTSVRSSIRSVEVEIEAKDFNKHALIPLLWNNFLDIYSSSSC
;
A
#
# COMPACT_ATOMS: atom_id res chain seq x y z
N MET A 1 13.30 -45.88 23.43
CA MET A 1 14.24 -44.73 23.44
C MET A 1 15.59 -45.25 22.93
N PRO A 2 16.32 -44.55 22.04
CA PRO A 2 16.49 -43.09 21.90
C PRO A 2 15.76 -42.54 20.64
N PHE A 3 15.23 -41.31 20.57
CA PHE A 3 15.66 -39.92 20.83
C PHE A 3 16.28 -39.20 19.61
N PHE A 4 15.65 -38.06 19.26
CA PHE A 4 16.05 -36.98 18.35
C PHE A 4 15.86 -37.14 16.82
N GLY A 5 14.59 -37.00 16.40
CA GLY A 5 14.21 -36.35 15.14
C GLY A 5 13.73 -34.90 15.38
N ILE A 6 14.40 -34.14 16.25
CA ILE A 6 14.12 -32.70 16.43
C ILE A 6 14.98 -31.94 15.43
N PHE A 7 14.55 -31.93 14.17
CA PHE A 7 14.76 -30.82 13.23
C PHE A 7 13.74 -31.02 12.12
N LYS A 8 12.46 -30.73 12.41
CA LYS A 8 11.59 -30.23 11.35
C LYS A 8 12.28 -28.96 10.87
N ARG A 9 12.96 -29.04 9.71
CA ARG A 9 13.29 -27.86 8.90
C ARG A 9 12.03 -27.01 8.87
N ASN A 10 12.00 -25.92 9.62
CA ASN A 10 11.05 -24.86 9.35
C ASN A 10 11.33 -24.50 7.90
N LYS A 11 10.40 -24.85 7.00
CA LYS A 11 10.33 -24.18 5.70
C LYS A 11 10.38 -22.70 6.06
N GLU A 12 11.42 -22.01 5.64
CA GLU A 12 11.56 -20.57 5.85
C GLU A 12 10.22 -19.96 5.47
N LYS A 13 9.50 -19.40 6.45
CA LYS A 13 8.24 -18.73 6.16
C LYS A 13 8.61 -17.59 5.24
N GLU A 14 8.06 -17.59 4.03
CA GLU A 14 8.24 -16.47 3.11
C GLU A 14 7.85 -15.19 3.85
N HIS A 15 8.81 -14.28 4.00
CA HIS A 15 8.62 -13.01 4.68
C HIS A 15 7.96 -11.97 3.77
N TYR A 16 7.80 -12.28 2.50
CA TYR A 16 7.26 -11.40 1.47
C TYR A 16 6.23 -12.16 0.62
N ALA A 17 5.21 -11.46 0.18
CA ALA A 17 4.24 -11.93 -0.80
C ALA A 17 4.08 -10.88 -1.90
N TYR A 18 3.81 -11.33 -3.11
CA TYR A 18 3.68 -10.50 -4.30
C TYR A 18 2.35 -10.84 -4.97
N ASP A 19 1.58 -9.83 -5.33
CA ASP A 19 0.37 -9.97 -6.15
C ASP A 19 0.20 -8.77 -7.08
N GLU A 20 -0.91 -8.72 -7.82
CA GLU A 20 -1.19 -7.64 -8.79
C GLU A 20 -1.29 -6.25 -8.13
N LEU A 21 -1.61 -6.18 -6.83
CA LEU A 21 -1.77 -4.94 -6.09
C LEU A 21 -0.45 -4.46 -5.48
N GLY A 22 0.59 -5.29 -5.47
CA GLY A 22 1.93 -4.88 -5.09
C GLY A 22 2.71 -5.90 -4.26
N GLU A 23 3.60 -5.38 -3.43
CA GLU A 23 4.48 -6.16 -2.56
C GLU A 23 4.03 -6.05 -1.10
N TRP A 24 4.11 -7.16 -0.38
CA TRP A 24 3.60 -7.29 0.98
C TRP A 24 4.66 -7.92 1.86
N ILE A 25 5.01 -7.28 2.97
CA ILE A 25 5.78 -7.91 4.03
C ILE A 25 4.83 -8.68 4.96
N ILE A 26 5.20 -9.92 5.27
CA ILE A 26 4.46 -10.78 6.20
C ILE A 26 5.05 -10.57 7.60
N ILE A 27 4.29 -9.88 8.45
CA ILE A 27 4.68 -9.62 9.83
C ILE A 27 4.10 -10.70 10.72
N SER A 28 4.97 -11.60 11.18
CA SER A 28 4.67 -12.59 12.22
C SER A 28 5.14 -12.09 13.58
N GLY A 29 4.29 -12.14 14.60
CA GLY A 29 4.69 -11.91 15.99
C GLY A 29 4.42 -10.51 16.56
N ASN A 30 3.97 -9.55 15.75
CA ASN A 30 3.41 -8.31 16.28
C ASN A 30 1.99 -8.57 16.81
N SER A 31 1.89 -8.79 18.13
CA SER A 31 0.62 -9.16 18.78
C SER A 31 -0.48 -8.12 18.66
N LYS A 32 -0.13 -6.83 18.57
CA LYS A 32 -1.09 -5.71 18.45
C LYS A 32 -1.65 -5.62 17.05
N LEU A 33 -0.78 -5.71 16.05
CA LEU A 33 -1.17 -5.81 14.64
C LEU A 33 -2.04 -7.05 14.41
N GLY A 34 -1.60 -8.22 14.86
CA GLY A 34 -2.37 -9.47 14.74
C GLY A 34 -3.73 -9.38 15.43
N PHE A 35 -3.80 -8.77 16.61
CA PHE A 35 -5.07 -8.58 17.31
C PHE A 35 -6.04 -7.69 16.53
N LEU A 36 -5.60 -6.51 16.07
CA LEU A 36 -6.42 -5.58 15.30
C LEU A 36 -6.84 -6.18 13.96
N TYR A 37 -5.91 -6.82 13.25
CA TYR A 37 -6.18 -7.54 12.02
C TYR A 37 -7.25 -8.62 12.22
N SER A 38 -7.16 -9.41 13.29
CA SER A 38 -8.15 -10.45 13.59
C SER A 38 -9.56 -9.90 13.81
N ILE A 39 -9.69 -8.71 14.42
CA ILE A 39 -10.98 -8.05 14.63
C ILE A 39 -11.54 -7.56 13.28
N ILE A 40 -10.70 -6.91 12.48
CA ILE A 40 -11.06 -6.39 11.16
C ILE A 40 -11.51 -7.54 10.26
N SER A 41 -10.68 -8.59 10.12
CA SER A 41 -10.97 -9.77 9.32
C SER A 41 -12.29 -10.45 9.74
N LYS A 42 -12.50 -10.71 11.04
CA LYS A 42 -13.78 -11.27 11.53
C LYS A 42 -14.98 -10.38 11.30
N THR A 43 -14.78 -9.08 11.20
CA THR A 43 -15.84 -8.12 10.90
C THR A 43 -16.18 -8.16 9.41
N VAL A 44 -15.16 -8.11 8.55
CA VAL A 44 -15.30 -8.15 7.09
C VAL A 44 -15.87 -9.50 6.62
N SER A 45 -15.48 -10.61 7.25
CA SER A 45 -15.99 -11.95 6.91
C SER A 45 -17.50 -12.12 7.12
N LYS A 46 -18.14 -11.24 7.90
CA LYS A 46 -19.60 -11.21 8.09
C LYS A 46 -20.30 -10.39 7.00
N LEU A 47 -19.55 -9.61 6.23
CA LEU A 47 -20.04 -8.72 5.19
C LEU A 47 -19.77 -9.27 3.79
N ALA A 48 -18.64 -9.96 3.61
CA ALA A 48 -18.27 -10.62 2.35
C ALA A 48 -17.70 -12.01 2.61
N LYS A 49 -18.14 -12.98 1.80
CA LYS A 49 -17.67 -14.38 1.89
C LYS A 49 -16.27 -14.56 1.27
N TYR A 50 -16.02 -13.90 0.15
CA TYR A 50 -14.75 -13.94 -0.57
C TYR A 50 -14.18 -12.53 -0.63
N TYR A 51 -13.07 -12.33 0.08
CA TYR A 51 -12.39 -11.05 0.16
C TYR A 51 -10.92 -11.27 0.50
N ASP A 52 -10.11 -10.31 0.09
CA ASP A 52 -8.73 -10.16 0.55
C ASP A 52 -8.64 -8.90 1.43
N LEU A 53 -7.90 -9.00 2.54
CA LEU A 53 -7.68 -7.91 3.48
C LEU A 53 -6.19 -7.58 3.54
N TYR A 54 -5.87 -6.32 3.31
CA TYR A 54 -4.51 -5.80 3.29
C TYR A 54 -4.37 -4.67 4.30
N ILE A 55 -3.27 -4.68 5.06
CA ILE A 55 -2.89 -3.54 5.90
C ILE A 55 -1.94 -2.67 5.10
N LEU A 56 -2.32 -1.43 4.86
CA LEU A 56 -1.55 -0.47 4.05
C LEU A 56 -0.60 0.34 4.93
N GLN A 57 -1.02 0.59 6.17
CA GLN A 57 -0.20 1.21 7.20
C GLN A 57 -0.63 0.70 8.57
N PHE A 58 0.35 0.39 9.41
CA PHE A 58 0.20 0.19 10.83
C PHE A 58 1.25 1.01 11.56
N LEU A 59 0.84 2.01 12.32
CA LEU A 59 1.73 2.91 13.05
C LEU A 59 1.30 2.98 14.52
N GLU A 60 2.24 2.77 15.43
CA GLU A 60 2.08 3.09 16.85
C GLU A 60 2.58 4.52 17.09
N ASP A 61 1.82 5.29 17.86
CA ASP A 61 2.20 6.64 18.24
C ASP A 61 3.38 6.61 19.22
N SER A 62 4.35 7.49 19.00
CA SER A 62 5.57 7.57 19.82
C SER A 62 5.32 8.19 21.20
N GLU A 63 4.28 9.01 21.33
CA GLU A 63 3.98 9.77 22.56
C GLU A 63 2.83 9.13 23.35
N ILE A 64 1.83 8.59 22.65
CA ILE A 64 0.65 8.01 23.26
C ILE A 64 0.70 6.47 23.17
N ARG A 65 1.10 5.84 24.28
CA ARG A 65 1.18 4.38 24.38
C ARG A 65 -0.14 3.69 24.01
N ASN A 66 -0.07 2.64 23.20
CA ASN A 66 -1.21 1.88 22.67
C ASN A 66 -2.15 2.69 21.75
N PHE A 67 -1.74 3.85 21.27
CA PHE A 67 -2.46 4.54 20.20
C PHE A 67 -1.92 4.07 18.85
N TYR A 68 -2.83 3.60 18.00
CA TYR A 68 -2.49 3.05 16.69
C TYR A 68 -3.26 3.76 15.59
N THR A 69 -2.57 4.09 14.51
CA THR A 69 -3.15 4.50 13.24
C THR A 69 -3.14 3.32 12.28
N ILE A 70 -4.29 2.99 11.70
CA ILE A 70 -4.42 1.93 10.72
C ILE A 70 -4.99 2.49 9.43
N LYS A 71 -4.37 2.12 8.30
CA LYS A 71 -4.96 2.18 6.96
C LYS A 71 -5.06 0.76 6.42
N ALA A 72 -6.20 0.40 5.88
CA ALA A 72 -6.42 -0.95 5.35
C ALA A 72 -7.32 -0.91 4.12
N MET A 73 -7.21 -1.97 3.31
CA MET A 73 -7.96 -2.18 2.09
C MET A 73 -8.61 -3.55 2.13
N VAL A 74 -9.88 -3.61 1.73
CA VAL A 74 -10.58 -4.86 1.42
C VAL A 74 -10.84 -4.90 -0.08
N SER A 75 -10.41 -5.97 -0.74
CA SER A 75 -10.74 -6.26 -2.14
C SER A 75 -11.79 -7.37 -2.19
N THR A 76 -12.88 -7.17 -2.94
CA THR A 76 -13.94 -8.17 -3.09
C THR A 76 -14.77 -7.96 -4.36
N ARG A 77 -15.30 -9.05 -4.91
CA ARG A 77 -16.30 -9.01 -5.99
C ARG A 77 -17.69 -8.60 -5.49
N SER A 78 -17.99 -8.81 -4.21
CA SER A 78 -19.29 -8.52 -3.63
C SER A 78 -19.35 -7.09 -3.10
N PRO A 79 -20.35 -6.27 -3.48
CA PRO A 79 -20.43 -4.90 -3.00
C PRO A 79 -20.76 -4.86 -1.50
N ILE A 80 -19.93 -4.16 -0.72
CA ILE A 80 -20.24 -3.78 0.67
C ILE A 80 -20.60 -2.29 0.66
N LYS A 81 -21.59 -1.90 1.47
CA LYS A 81 -21.95 -0.50 1.68
C LYS A 81 -21.00 0.14 2.70
N ASP A 82 -20.50 1.33 2.39
CA ASP A 82 -19.50 2.05 3.20
C ASP A 82 -20.00 2.29 4.63
N SER A 83 -21.25 2.73 4.79
CA SER A 83 -21.90 2.94 6.09
C SER A 83 -22.04 1.64 6.90
N LEU A 84 -22.25 0.51 6.22
CA LEU A 84 -22.35 -0.79 6.88
C LEU A 84 -20.97 -1.26 7.35
N LEU A 85 -19.92 -1.09 6.54
CA LEU A 85 -18.55 -1.40 6.94
C LEU A 85 -18.12 -0.55 8.14
N SER A 86 -18.27 0.77 8.04
CA SER A 86 -17.91 1.72 9.10
C SER A 86 -18.65 1.41 10.41
N SER A 87 -19.97 1.20 10.36
CA SER A 87 -20.76 0.88 11.57
C SER A 87 -20.35 -0.46 12.22
N LYS A 88 -20.08 -1.51 11.42
CA LYS A 88 -19.68 -2.82 11.95
C LYS A 88 -18.27 -2.84 12.50
N LEU A 89 -17.34 -2.13 11.86
CA LEU A 89 -15.98 -1.92 12.39
C LEU A 89 -16.05 -1.14 13.70
N SER A 90 -16.81 -0.04 13.74
CA SER A 90 -16.99 0.76 14.95
C SER A 90 -17.55 -0.08 16.11
N GLN A 91 -18.60 -0.86 15.86
CA GLN A 91 -19.20 -1.74 16.87
C GLN A 91 -18.20 -2.78 17.40
N SER A 92 -17.31 -3.30 16.55
CA SER A 92 -16.36 -4.35 16.92
C SER A 92 -15.13 -3.79 17.63
N LEU A 93 -14.56 -2.69 17.13
CA LEU A 93 -13.35 -2.06 17.64
C LEU A 93 -13.58 -1.30 18.96
N SER A 94 -14.71 -0.60 19.11
CA SER A 94 -15.03 0.15 20.33
C SER A 94 -15.19 -0.73 21.59
N LYS A 95 -15.30 -2.05 21.43
CA LYS A 95 -15.26 -3.01 22.55
C LYS A 95 -13.86 -3.15 23.17
N HIS A 96 -12.82 -2.71 22.46
CA HIS A 96 -11.42 -2.95 22.80
C HIS A 96 -10.64 -1.66 23.11
N GLY A 97 -11.21 -0.50 22.85
CA GLY A 97 -10.54 0.78 23.05
C GLY A 97 -11.43 1.97 22.74
N THR A 98 -10.83 3.16 22.80
CA THR A 98 -11.46 4.38 22.29
C THR A 98 -11.11 4.52 20.81
N LEU A 99 -12.11 4.52 19.96
CA LEU A 99 -11.98 4.59 18.50
C LEU A 99 -12.25 6.02 18.03
N GLY A 100 -11.38 6.54 17.15
CA GLY A 100 -11.64 7.79 16.44
C GLY A 100 -12.67 7.62 15.32
N GLN A 101 -12.79 8.63 14.45
CA GLN A 101 -13.60 8.50 13.24
C GLN A 101 -13.02 7.41 12.32
N ILE A 102 -13.90 6.60 11.72
CA ILE A 102 -13.54 5.72 10.61
C ILE A 102 -13.91 6.42 9.30
N ASP A 103 -12.89 6.77 8.53
CA ASP A 103 -13.07 7.23 7.16
C ASP A 103 -13.08 6.02 6.23
N VAL A 104 -14.07 5.95 5.33
CA VAL A 104 -14.20 4.87 4.34
C VAL A 104 -14.29 5.50 2.96
N VAL A 105 -13.51 4.96 2.01
CA VAL A 105 -13.56 5.34 0.60
C VAL A 105 -13.70 4.09 -0.24
N LYS A 106 -14.58 4.17 -1.24
CA LYS A 106 -14.85 3.07 -2.16
C LYS A 106 -14.34 3.39 -3.55
N LEU A 107 -13.62 2.44 -4.12
CA LEU A 107 -13.19 2.41 -5.52
C LEU A 107 -13.78 1.18 -6.19
N ARG A 108 -14.35 1.34 -7.39
CA ARG A 108 -14.76 0.22 -8.24
C ARG A 108 -13.92 0.26 -9.52
N TYR A 109 -13.18 -0.81 -9.77
CA TYR A 109 -12.29 -0.91 -10.93
C TYR A 109 -12.23 -2.37 -11.40
N CYS A 110 -12.31 -2.60 -12.72
CA CYS A 110 -12.28 -3.92 -13.36
C CYS A 110 -13.17 -4.99 -12.70
N GLY A 111 -14.41 -4.64 -12.33
CA GLY A 111 -15.35 -5.58 -11.72
C GLY A 111 -15.05 -5.93 -10.25
N MET A 112 -13.98 -5.40 -9.66
CA MET A 112 -13.63 -5.51 -8.25
C MET A 112 -14.08 -4.27 -7.48
N ASN A 113 -14.44 -4.46 -6.20
CA ASN A 113 -14.69 -3.39 -5.24
C ASN A 113 -13.53 -3.35 -4.27
N TYR A 114 -12.92 -2.17 -4.15
CA TYR A 114 -11.89 -1.86 -3.18
C TYR A 114 -12.47 -0.90 -2.15
N LEU A 115 -12.41 -1.28 -0.88
CA LEU A 115 -12.87 -0.47 0.25
C LEU A 115 -11.66 -0.13 1.10
N PHE A 116 -11.30 1.14 1.08
CA PHE A 116 -10.24 1.70 1.88
C PHE A 116 -10.82 2.26 3.15
N PHE A 117 -10.19 2.01 4.28
CA PHE A 117 -10.59 2.62 5.52
C PHE A 117 -9.40 2.98 6.39
N LYS A 118 -9.56 4.08 7.10
CA LYS A 118 -8.58 4.62 8.03
C LYS A 118 -9.24 4.92 9.35
N PHE A 119 -8.55 4.60 10.44
CA PHE A 119 -8.97 5.02 11.76
C PHE A 119 -7.78 5.05 12.73
N ASN A 120 -7.99 5.77 13.82
CA ASN A 120 -7.11 5.76 14.99
C ASN A 120 -7.81 5.05 16.14
N ILE A 121 -7.05 4.29 16.94
CA ILE A 121 -7.59 3.61 18.12
C ILE A 121 -6.60 3.66 19.28
N LEU A 122 -7.10 4.08 20.44
CA LEU A 122 -6.40 3.91 21.71
C LEU A 122 -6.85 2.59 22.36
N LEU A 123 -6.01 1.56 22.26
CA LEU A 123 -6.32 0.23 22.79
C LEU A 123 -6.27 0.21 24.32
N LYS A 124 -7.38 -0.21 24.93
CA LYS A 124 -7.49 -0.45 26.39
C LYS A 124 -7.45 -1.94 26.74
N LYS A 125 -7.90 -2.80 25.82
CA LYS A 125 -7.90 -4.26 25.95
C LYS A 125 -7.27 -4.87 24.70
N SER A 126 -6.22 -5.67 24.88
CA SER A 126 -5.60 -6.43 23.78
C SER A 126 -5.40 -7.88 24.18
N LYS A 127 -5.58 -8.80 23.23
CA LYS A 127 -5.20 -10.20 23.40
C LYS A 127 -3.88 -10.45 22.68
N ASN A 128 -3.10 -11.40 23.16
CA ASN A 128 -1.91 -11.85 22.44
C ASN A 128 -2.34 -12.74 21.28
N VAL A 129 -2.44 -12.16 20.09
CA VAL A 129 -2.84 -12.86 18.86
C VAL A 129 -1.62 -12.95 17.95
N LYS A 130 -1.20 -14.18 17.64
CA LYS A 130 -0.11 -14.45 16.69
C LYS A 130 -0.73 -14.82 15.35
N GLU A 131 -1.11 -13.80 14.58
CA GLU A 131 -1.55 -13.94 13.20
C GLU A 131 -0.46 -13.40 12.28
N ASP A 132 -0.28 -14.04 11.12
CA ASP A 132 0.59 -13.56 10.06
C ASP A 132 -0.21 -12.50 9.28
N VAL A 133 0.31 -11.27 9.24
CA VAL A 133 -0.40 -10.13 8.64
C VAL A 133 0.38 -9.59 7.45
N LYS A 134 -0.28 -9.50 6.30
CA LYS A 134 0.24 -8.82 5.10
C LYS A 134 0.18 -7.31 5.31
N VAL A 135 1.34 -6.68 5.35
CA VAL A 135 1.48 -5.23 5.41
C VAL A 135 2.13 -4.75 4.12
N LEU A 136 1.61 -3.66 3.54
CA LEU A 136 2.15 -3.09 2.31
C LEU A 136 3.63 -2.76 2.47
N LEU A 137 4.44 -3.23 1.52
CA LEU A 137 5.80 -2.79 1.34
C LEU A 137 5.79 -1.80 0.17
N PRO A 138 5.72 -0.48 0.42
CA PRO A 138 5.69 0.50 -0.65
C PRO A 138 7.01 0.54 -1.42
N PRO A 139 7.02 1.04 -2.67
CA PRO A 139 8.26 1.21 -3.43
C PRO A 139 9.23 2.13 -2.69
N LEU A 140 10.53 1.93 -2.90
CA LEU A 140 11.56 2.77 -2.28
C LEU A 140 11.35 4.25 -2.60
N GLY A 141 11.42 5.08 -1.57
CA GLY A 141 11.12 6.51 -1.62
C GLY A 141 9.67 6.86 -1.28
N VAL A 142 8.80 5.87 -1.07
CA VAL A 142 7.39 6.10 -0.72
C VAL A 142 7.11 5.69 0.71
N SER A 143 6.49 6.58 1.48
CA SER A 143 6.14 6.33 2.89
C SER A 143 4.70 5.85 3.01
N ALA A 144 4.47 4.76 3.73
CA ALA A 144 3.12 4.27 4.05
C ALA A 144 2.26 5.34 4.77
N SER A 145 2.91 6.26 5.50
CA SER A 145 2.24 7.38 6.18
C SER A 145 1.66 8.41 5.20
N GLY A 146 2.27 8.59 4.02
CA GLY A 146 1.81 9.54 3.01
C GLY A 146 0.61 9.04 2.18
N ILE A 147 0.29 7.75 2.24
CA ILE A 147 -0.81 7.16 1.47
C ILE A 147 -2.19 7.66 1.95
N PRO A 148 -3.15 8.03 1.08
CA PRO A 148 -3.07 8.01 -0.37
C PRO A 148 -2.28 9.20 -0.92
N TYR A 149 -1.42 8.93 -1.88
CA TYR A 149 -0.69 9.94 -2.65
C TYR A 149 -1.53 10.44 -3.83
N SER A 150 -1.24 11.64 -4.31
CA SER A 150 -1.52 11.98 -5.71
C SER A 150 -0.46 11.33 -6.59
N THR A 151 -0.73 11.09 -7.87
CA THR A 151 0.29 10.55 -8.78
C THR A 151 1.52 11.45 -8.86
N LYS A 152 1.32 12.77 -8.90
CA LYS A 152 2.43 13.73 -8.87
C LYS A 152 3.29 13.53 -7.62
N ASP A 153 2.68 13.44 -6.44
CA ASP A 153 3.43 13.32 -5.19
C ASP A 153 4.09 11.94 -5.02
N LEU A 154 3.47 10.88 -5.54
CA LEU A 154 4.01 9.53 -5.53
C LEU A 154 5.35 9.47 -6.28
N PHE A 155 5.33 9.88 -7.56
CA PHE A 155 6.53 9.85 -8.40
C PHE A 155 7.52 10.92 -7.95
N LYS A 156 7.08 12.07 -7.46
CA LYS A 156 7.97 13.07 -6.85
C LYS A 156 8.76 12.45 -5.71
N SER A 157 8.09 11.74 -4.80
CA SER A 157 8.75 11.10 -3.65
C SER A 157 9.78 10.05 -4.09
N ILE A 158 9.49 9.27 -5.14
CA ILE A 158 10.45 8.30 -5.71
C ILE A 158 11.69 8.99 -6.28
N PHE A 159 11.51 10.08 -7.04
CA PHE A 159 12.62 10.82 -7.63
C PHE A 159 13.44 11.57 -6.58
N GLU A 160 12.79 12.24 -5.62
CA GLU A 160 13.46 12.97 -4.53
C GLU A 160 14.16 12.04 -3.54
N TYR A 161 13.74 10.78 -3.41
CA TYR A 161 14.47 9.79 -2.60
C TYR A 161 15.79 9.36 -3.25
N ASN A 162 15.79 9.27 -4.58
CA ASN A 162 16.94 8.86 -5.39
C ASN A 162 17.72 10.07 -5.94
N SER A 163 17.52 11.24 -5.35
CA SER A 163 18.25 12.46 -5.68
C SER A 163 18.43 13.30 -4.42
N ASN A 164 19.33 14.27 -4.47
CA ASN A 164 19.38 15.33 -3.46
C ASN A 164 18.66 16.59 -3.97
N ALA A 165 17.69 16.40 -4.87
CA ALA A 165 17.06 17.46 -5.64
C ALA A 165 15.59 17.63 -5.27
N VAL A 166 15.06 18.82 -5.53
CA VAL A 166 13.61 19.02 -5.58
C VAL A 166 13.14 18.66 -6.97
N CYS A 167 12.14 17.80 -7.07
CA CYS A 167 11.65 17.30 -8.34
C CYS A 167 10.16 17.63 -8.54
N GLN A 168 9.78 17.77 -9.81
CA GLN A 168 8.40 17.72 -10.25
C GLN A 168 8.25 16.56 -11.21
N SER A 169 7.23 15.74 -11.01
CA SER A 169 6.99 14.56 -11.86
C SER A 169 5.57 14.49 -12.38
N ILE A 170 5.42 13.93 -13.58
CA ILE A 170 4.15 13.65 -14.24
C ILE A 170 4.20 12.22 -14.76
N LEU A 171 3.10 11.48 -14.56
CA LEU A 171 2.87 10.18 -15.17
C LEU A 171 1.86 10.33 -16.30
N GLU A 172 2.20 9.86 -17.48
CA GLU A 172 1.35 9.82 -18.66
C GLU A 172 1.22 8.37 -19.12
N PHE A 173 0.02 7.96 -19.53
CA PHE A 173 -0.17 6.65 -20.17
C PHE A 173 -0.18 6.83 -21.67
N LYS A 174 0.74 6.16 -22.37
CA LYS A 174 0.75 6.12 -23.83
C LYS A 174 -0.31 5.16 -24.35
N ASP A 175 -0.45 4.03 -23.67
CA ASP A 175 -1.43 2.98 -23.96
C ASP A 175 -1.77 2.17 -22.68
N ASP A 176 -2.41 1.01 -22.84
CA ASP A 176 -2.84 0.19 -21.71
C ASP A 176 -1.68 -0.45 -20.94
N ASN A 177 -0.52 -0.66 -21.56
CA ASN A 177 0.64 -1.33 -20.96
C ASN A 177 1.88 -0.43 -20.85
N THR A 178 1.91 0.72 -21.53
CA THR A 178 3.06 1.61 -21.57
C THR A 178 2.77 2.91 -20.82
N ALA A 179 3.59 3.18 -19.81
CA ALA A 179 3.59 4.42 -19.06
C ALA A 179 4.84 5.25 -19.37
N ARG A 180 4.71 6.56 -19.31
CA ARG A 180 5.79 7.53 -19.47
C ARG A 180 5.83 8.40 -18.22
N ILE A 181 6.98 8.44 -17.56
CA ILE A 181 7.22 9.25 -16.38
C ILE A 181 8.18 10.36 -16.79
N LEU A 182 7.72 11.61 -16.64
CA LEU A 182 8.51 12.80 -16.88
C LEU A 182 8.86 13.41 -15.54
N ALA A 183 10.12 13.74 -15.32
CA ALA A 183 10.57 14.46 -14.15
C ALA A 183 11.52 15.60 -14.51
N ASN A 184 11.38 16.72 -13.79
CA ASN A 184 12.32 17.82 -13.83
C ASN A 184 12.84 18.06 -12.42
N CYS A 185 14.14 17.86 -12.22
CA CYS A 185 14.81 17.94 -10.93
C CYS A 185 15.82 19.08 -10.91
N SER A 186 15.99 19.74 -9.78
CA SER A 186 16.91 20.88 -9.63
C SER A 186 18.40 20.51 -9.68
N ASP A 187 18.72 19.23 -9.52
CA ASP A 187 20.09 18.72 -9.40
C ASP A 187 20.17 17.26 -9.91
N TYR A 188 21.34 16.64 -9.74
CA TYR A 188 21.65 15.26 -10.09
C TYR A 188 20.62 14.25 -9.56
N VAL A 189 20.38 13.22 -10.38
CA VAL A 189 19.46 12.12 -10.14
C VAL A 189 20.18 10.79 -10.34
N ASP A 190 20.03 9.86 -9.39
CA ASP A 190 20.50 8.49 -9.54
C ASP A 190 19.49 7.68 -10.36
N LEU A 191 19.77 7.55 -11.66
CA LEU A 191 18.88 6.84 -12.58
C LEU A 191 18.72 5.36 -12.24
N GLU A 192 19.75 4.70 -11.71
CA GLU A 192 19.68 3.28 -11.38
C GLU A 192 18.88 3.08 -10.09
N GLY A 193 19.06 3.94 -9.10
CA GLY A 193 18.19 4.00 -7.91
C GLY A 193 16.72 4.24 -8.28
N ILE A 194 16.46 5.20 -9.20
CA ILE A 194 15.10 5.46 -9.70
C ILE A 194 14.52 4.22 -10.40
N LYS A 195 15.26 3.58 -11.32
CA LYS A 195 14.80 2.36 -11.99
C LYS A 195 14.53 1.24 -10.99
N TYR A 196 15.36 1.10 -9.96
CA TYR A 196 15.14 0.12 -8.91
C TYR A 196 13.84 0.39 -8.13
N SER A 197 13.59 1.64 -7.71
CA SER A 197 12.31 2.03 -7.09
C SER A 197 11.12 1.79 -8.01
N LEU A 198 11.24 2.17 -9.29
CA LEU A 198 10.19 1.98 -10.30
C LEU A 198 10.00 0.52 -10.68
N SER A 199 10.95 -0.36 -10.34
CA SER A 199 10.86 -1.78 -10.64
C SER A 199 9.68 -2.48 -9.97
N TYR A 200 9.09 -1.80 -8.97
CA TYR A 200 7.82 -2.15 -8.33
C TYR A 200 6.65 -2.17 -9.32
N PHE A 201 6.68 -1.33 -10.37
CA PHE A 201 5.60 -1.19 -11.34
C PHE A 201 5.90 -1.85 -12.70
N SER A 202 7.16 -1.94 -13.11
CA SER A 202 7.57 -2.49 -14.41
C SER A 202 8.99 -3.05 -14.33
N LYS A 203 9.41 -3.91 -15.25
CA LYS A 203 10.80 -4.38 -15.35
C LYS A 203 11.52 -3.91 -16.61
N ASP A 204 10.81 -3.36 -17.60
CA ASP A 204 11.38 -2.89 -18.87
C ASP A 204 11.28 -1.37 -18.96
N PHE A 205 12.44 -0.70 -18.96
CA PHE A 205 12.57 0.75 -18.97
C PHE A 205 13.44 1.25 -20.12
N LYS A 206 12.98 2.29 -20.78
CA LYS A 206 13.82 3.15 -21.63
C LYS A 206 13.93 4.53 -21.01
N THR A 207 15.16 5.03 -20.92
CA THR A 207 15.43 6.31 -20.25
C THR A 207 16.09 7.30 -21.19
N SER A 208 15.63 8.54 -21.16
CA SER A 208 16.25 9.69 -21.82
C SER A 208 16.50 10.77 -20.78
N VAL A 209 17.70 11.34 -20.77
CA VAL A 209 18.09 12.40 -19.83
C VAL A 209 18.63 13.59 -20.59
N ARG A 210 18.16 14.77 -20.20
CA ARG A 210 18.68 16.05 -20.68
C ARG A 210 19.06 16.89 -19.49
N SER A 211 20.33 17.27 -19.41
CA SER A 211 20.85 18.10 -18.33
C SER A 211 21.09 19.51 -18.82
N SER A 212 20.67 20.48 -18.01
CA SER A 212 21.00 21.89 -18.14
C SER A 212 21.81 22.35 -16.91
N ILE A 213 22.30 23.59 -16.92
CA ILE A 213 23.07 24.16 -15.80
C ILE A 213 22.26 24.19 -14.49
N ARG A 214 20.92 24.22 -14.57
CA ARG A 214 20.03 24.40 -13.41
C ARG A 214 19.02 23.28 -13.21
N SER A 215 18.99 22.30 -14.10
CA SER A 215 17.97 21.25 -14.06
C SER A 215 18.39 19.98 -14.78
N VAL A 216 17.82 18.87 -14.34
CA VAL A 216 17.91 17.58 -15.02
C VAL A 216 16.49 17.15 -15.38
N GLU A 217 16.24 17.04 -16.67
CA GLU A 217 15.00 16.48 -17.21
C GLU A 217 15.23 14.98 -17.46
N VAL A 218 14.37 14.16 -16.86
CA VAL A 218 14.37 12.71 -17.01
C VAL A 218 13.06 12.28 -17.62
N GLU A 219 13.15 11.47 -18.67
CA GLU A 219 12.01 10.77 -19.25
C GLU A 219 12.25 9.26 -19.13
N ILE A 220 11.29 8.56 -18.51
CA ILE A 220 11.31 7.10 -18.35
C ILE A 220 10.06 6.53 -19.00
N GLU A 221 10.24 5.78 -20.07
CA GLU A 221 9.20 4.95 -20.65
C GLU A 221 9.28 3.55 -20.01
N ALA A 222 8.20 3.14 -19.36
CA ALA A 222 8.05 1.85 -18.70
C ALA A 222 7.03 1.00 -19.46
N LYS A 223 7.44 -0.18 -19.94
CA LYS A 223 6.53 -1.13 -20.60
C LYS A 223 5.97 -2.14 -19.61
N ASP A 224 4.86 -2.77 -19.96
CA ASP A 224 4.14 -3.72 -19.10
C ASP A 224 3.92 -3.15 -17.69
N PHE A 225 3.55 -1.87 -17.62
CA PHE A 225 3.38 -1.14 -16.39
C PHE A 225 2.16 -1.65 -15.61
N ASN A 226 2.38 -2.19 -14.42
CA ASN A 226 1.33 -2.68 -13.53
C ASN A 226 0.57 -1.51 -12.89
N LYS A 227 -0.52 -1.09 -13.54
CA LYS A 227 -1.43 -0.05 -13.04
C LYS A 227 -2.16 -0.46 -11.74
N HIS A 228 -2.40 -1.75 -11.53
CA HIS A 228 -3.11 -2.24 -10.34
C HIS A 228 -2.32 -1.99 -9.06
N ALA A 229 -0.98 -2.00 -9.14
CA ALA A 229 -0.10 -1.68 -8.02
C ALA A 229 -0.21 -0.23 -7.53
N LEU A 230 -0.85 0.67 -8.31
CA LEU A 230 -1.15 2.04 -7.89
C LEU A 230 -2.42 2.15 -7.03
N ILE A 231 -3.33 1.17 -7.10
CA ILE A 231 -4.59 1.16 -6.34
C ILE A 231 -4.35 1.35 -4.83
N PRO A 232 -3.50 0.55 -4.15
CA PRO A 232 -3.23 0.75 -2.73
C PRO A 232 -2.38 1.99 -2.42
N LEU A 233 -1.87 2.72 -3.41
CA LEU A 233 -1.05 3.92 -3.20
C LEU A 233 -1.84 5.21 -3.43
N LEU A 234 -2.85 5.18 -4.29
CA LEU A 234 -3.51 6.37 -4.84
C LEU A 234 -5.02 6.45 -4.57
N TRP A 235 -5.62 5.54 -3.80
CA TRP A 235 -7.06 5.24 -3.86
C TRP A 235 -8.05 6.43 -3.90
N ASN A 236 -7.78 7.56 -3.25
CA ASN A 236 -8.63 8.76 -3.33
C ASN A 236 -8.52 9.52 -4.67
N ASN A 237 -7.39 9.37 -5.35
CA ASN A 237 -6.99 10.07 -6.57
C ASN A 237 -6.93 9.13 -7.79
N PHE A 238 -7.36 7.86 -7.65
CA PHE A 238 -7.19 6.86 -8.69
C PHE A 238 -8.09 7.17 -9.90
N LEU A 239 -9.41 7.31 -9.72
CA LEU A 239 -10.33 7.49 -10.85
C LEU A 239 -10.15 8.81 -11.60
N ASP A 240 -9.62 9.85 -10.94
CA ASP A 240 -9.29 11.13 -11.58
C ASP A 240 -8.29 10.98 -12.73
N ILE A 241 -7.58 9.84 -12.78
CA ILE A 241 -6.51 9.55 -13.73
C ILE A 241 -6.89 8.39 -14.68
N TYR A 242 -7.74 7.46 -14.23
CA TYR A 242 -7.98 6.17 -14.91
C TYR A 242 -9.42 5.97 -15.40
N SER A 243 -10.24 7.02 -15.45
CA SER A 243 -11.65 6.94 -15.86
C SER A 243 -11.87 6.48 -17.33
N SER A 244 -10.83 6.51 -18.17
CA SER A 244 -10.89 6.17 -19.60
C SER A 244 -10.08 4.94 -20.04
N SER A 245 -9.30 4.32 -19.14
CA SER A 245 -8.47 3.15 -19.49
C SER A 245 -9.25 1.84 -19.44
N SER A 246 -9.09 1.01 -20.48
CA SER A 246 -9.69 -0.32 -20.58
C SER A 246 -9.19 -1.23 -19.46
N CYS A 247 -10.11 -2.01 -18.90
CA CYS A 247 -9.80 -3.32 -18.35
C CYS A 247 -9.91 -4.32 -19.53
#